data_AF-A0A495JIS6-F1
#
_entry.id   AF-A0A495JIS6-F1
#
_cell.length_a   1.000
_cell.length_b   1.000
_cell.length_c   1.000
_cell.angle_alpha   90.00
_cell.angle_beta   90.00
_cell.angle_gamma   90.00
#
_symmetry.space_group_name_H-M   'P 1'
#
loop_
_entity.id
_entity.type
_entity.pdbx_description
1 polymer ?
#
loop_
_entity_poly.entity_id
_entity_poly.type
_entity_poly.pdbx_seq_one_letter_code
_entity_poly.pdbx_strand_id
1 'polypeptide(L)'
;MSSDDHVFRSVRAALSLYVGGALPDDLRGTAEVHGLPTDGWVFPPDSATISDAGIDPPTDLLALGGLLLDQARQAGITQLVPGDPGWPAGTGCDPLPCLWVIGDADVAGLLREAITVTGTPGGTAYGKQAATGLAYALATYGWTVTAGAATGTDAHAALAARAAGRPVLLVVANGLDQSYPAELTGLLADVAEHGAVVSAFPPGCPRSRARWAVQERLLGSITRATVVVEAMVTSRALLTAQAATQTGRIVCAVPGPITSAWSAGCHQLIADGTARLVALAADVIAAIDPPLVPDGSEQSLFQITGTASWDDGRWRTRHMPEFLVRAASHRDAADRGFEVIFATNPHAYATFDAGVVGPGGVYEAIQVTTG
;
A
#
# COMPACT_ATOMS: atom_id res chain seq x y z
N MET A 1 -3.45 -8.97 31.94
CA MET A 1 -2.23 -9.59 31.40
C MET A 1 -1.71 -10.58 32.44
N SER A 2 -1.47 -11.84 32.08
CA SER A 2 -0.78 -12.80 32.96
C SER A 2 0.68 -12.36 33.17
N SER A 3 1.33 -12.82 34.24
CA SER A 3 2.77 -12.58 34.45
C SER A 3 3.60 -13.06 33.25
N ASP A 4 3.24 -14.21 32.67
CA ASP A 4 3.97 -14.80 31.53
C ASP A 4 3.78 -13.99 30.24
N ASP A 5 2.58 -13.44 30.02
CA ASP A 5 2.26 -12.59 28.86
C ASP A 5 2.98 -11.24 28.96
N HIS A 6 3.12 -10.69 30.17
CA HIS A 6 3.95 -9.50 30.41
C HIS A 6 5.41 -9.74 30.07
N VAL A 7 6.01 -10.82 30.58
CA VAL A 7 7.40 -11.18 30.26
C VAL A 7 7.58 -11.36 28.75
N PHE A 8 6.67 -12.07 28.11
CA PHE A 8 6.71 -12.30 26.66
C PHE A 8 6.71 -11.01 25.85
N ARG A 9 5.79 -10.09 26.16
CA ARG A 9 5.65 -8.80 25.47
C ARG A 9 6.83 -7.87 25.72
N SER A 10 7.33 -7.81 26.96
CA SER A 10 8.51 -7.02 27.30
C SER A 10 9.74 -7.49 26.51
N VAL A 11 10.01 -8.79 26.47
CA VAL A 11 11.17 -9.30 25.72
C VAL A 11 11.03 -8.99 24.22
N ARG A 12 9.85 -9.19 23.62
CA ARG A 12 9.63 -8.85 22.20
C ARG A 12 9.72 -7.35 21.93
N ALA A 13 9.30 -6.50 22.86
CA ALA A 13 9.50 -5.05 22.78
C ALA A 13 10.99 -4.71 22.74
N ALA A 14 11.78 -5.28 23.64
CA ALA A 14 13.23 -5.06 23.66
C ALA A 14 13.92 -5.59 22.38
N LEU A 15 13.54 -6.79 21.89
CA LEU A 15 14.09 -7.35 20.66
C LEU A 15 13.74 -6.53 19.41
N SER A 16 12.62 -5.79 19.41
CA SER A 16 12.26 -4.90 18.30
C SER A 16 13.26 -3.75 18.06
N LEU A 17 14.08 -3.40 19.06
CA LEU A 17 15.17 -2.43 18.92
C LEU A 17 16.26 -2.88 17.92
N TYR A 18 16.43 -4.19 17.76
CA TYR A 18 17.47 -4.82 16.93
C TYR A 18 17.00 -5.18 15.53
N VAL A 19 15.74 -4.91 15.20
CA VAL A 19 15.22 -5.12 13.84
C VAL A 19 16.03 -4.28 12.85
N GLY A 20 16.53 -4.92 11.79
CA GLY A 20 17.41 -4.29 10.80
C GLY A 20 18.88 -4.17 11.21
N GLY A 21 19.29 -4.65 12.38
CA GLY A 21 20.68 -4.67 12.84
C GLY A 21 21.19 -6.07 13.13
N ALA A 22 22.48 -6.19 13.48
CA ALA A 22 23.03 -7.44 14.01
C ALA A 22 22.51 -7.66 15.44
N LEU A 23 21.92 -8.82 15.70
CA LEU A 23 21.57 -9.23 17.05
C LEU A 23 22.85 -9.58 17.81
N PRO A 24 23.11 -8.98 19.00
CA PRO A 24 24.23 -9.35 19.85
C PRO A 24 24.24 -10.86 20.16
N ASP A 25 25.44 -11.46 20.23
CA ASP A 25 25.58 -12.92 20.37
C ASP A 25 24.94 -13.46 21.66
N ASP A 26 24.96 -12.68 22.74
CA ASP A 26 24.33 -12.97 24.02
C ASP A 26 22.79 -12.91 23.98
N LEU A 27 22.20 -12.25 22.98
CA LEU A 27 20.75 -12.20 22.80
C LEU A 27 20.20 -13.32 21.91
N ARG A 28 21.05 -14.08 21.21
CA ARG A 28 20.62 -15.14 20.30
C ARG A 28 19.79 -16.21 21.01
N GLY A 29 20.25 -16.73 22.15
CA GLY A 29 19.49 -17.75 22.90
C GLY A 29 18.12 -17.25 23.34
N THR A 30 18.01 -15.98 23.73
CA THR A 30 16.73 -15.35 24.08
C THR A 30 15.83 -15.21 22.85
N ALA A 31 16.36 -14.77 21.71
CA ALA A 31 15.61 -14.68 20.47
C ALA A 31 15.02 -16.05 20.06
N GLU A 32 15.79 -17.12 20.17
CA GLU A 32 15.34 -18.49 19.84
C GLU A 32 14.15 -18.93 20.69
N VAL A 33 14.21 -18.72 22.01
CA VAL A 33 13.12 -19.04 22.95
C VAL A 33 11.83 -18.30 22.60
N HIS A 34 11.95 -17.08 22.04
CA HIS A 34 10.81 -16.27 21.61
C HIS A 34 10.39 -16.51 20.15
N GLY A 35 10.90 -17.58 19.52
CA GLY A 35 10.56 -17.98 18.15
C GLY A 35 11.13 -17.07 17.08
N LEU A 36 12.22 -16.37 17.38
CA LEU A 36 12.97 -15.55 16.44
C LEU A 36 14.22 -16.32 15.99
N PRO A 37 14.71 -16.14 14.75
CA PRO A 37 15.86 -16.84 14.23
C PRO A 37 17.09 -16.35 14.98
N THR A 38 18.13 -17.16 15.01
CA THR A 38 19.42 -16.77 15.60
C THR A 38 20.51 -16.60 14.55
N ASP A 39 20.26 -17.13 13.34
CA ASP A 39 21.12 -17.06 12.17
C ASP A 39 20.33 -16.50 10.96
N GLY A 40 21.01 -15.81 10.05
CA GLY A 40 20.41 -15.42 8.77
C GLY A 40 19.38 -14.29 8.84
N TRP A 41 19.47 -13.38 9.81
CA TRP A 41 18.74 -12.09 9.77
C TRP A 41 19.25 -11.25 8.60
N VAL A 42 18.74 -11.49 7.39
CA VAL A 42 19.11 -10.72 6.21
C VAL A 42 18.16 -9.52 6.10
N PHE A 43 18.53 -8.44 6.78
CA PHE A 43 18.12 -7.08 6.43
C PHE A 43 19.37 -6.31 6.00
N PRO A 44 19.27 -5.39 5.03
CA PRO A 44 20.47 -4.88 4.36
C PRO A 44 21.44 -4.27 5.37
N PRO A 45 22.74 -4.52 5.18
CA PRO A 45 23.76 -4.05 6.09
C PRO A 45 23.88 -2.52 5.99
N ASP A 46 24.26 -1.92 7.10
CA ASP A 46 24.61 -0.51 7.33
C ASP A 46 23.52 0.37 7.94
N SER A 47 23.48 0.41 9.29
CA SER A 47 23.38 1.66 10.06
C SER A 47 23.54 1.45 11.58
N ALA A 48 24.11 2.47 12.23
CA ALA A 48 24.19 2.78 13.66
C ALA A 48 23.34 1.90 14.61
N THR A 49 24.05 1.19 15.48
CA THR A 49 23.48 0.46 16.61
C THR A 49 23.07 1.43 17.72
N ILE A 50 22.19 1.01 18.63
CA ILE A 50 21.82 1.76 19.85
C ILE A 50 23.03 2.08 20.75
N SER A 51 24.17 1.40 20.52
CA SER A 51 25.50 1.79 21.01
C SER A 51 25.80 3.28 20.75
N ASP A 52 25.41 3.80 19.58
CA ASP A 52 25.63 5.19 19.18
C ASP A 52 24.70 6.18 19.91
N ALA A 53 23.65 5.68 20.58
CA ALA A 53 22.76 6.45 21.44
C ALA A 53 23.13 6.35 22.93
N GLY A 54 24.22 5.66 23.29
CA GLY A 54 24.73 5.58 24.66
C GLY A 54 23.91 4.70 25.61
N ILE A 55 23.07 3.81 25.08
CA ILE A 55 22.31 2.83 25.87
C ILE A 55 23.07 1.50 25.79
N ASP A 56 23.34 0.88 26.94
CA ASP A 56 23.98 -0.43 27.06
C ASP A 56 22.89 -1.50 27.31
N PRO A 57 22.38 -2.16 26.26
CA PRO A 57 21.16 -2.98 26.33
C PRO A 57 21.28 -4.44 26.82
N PRO A 58 22.44 -5.11 26.99
CA PRO A 58 22.47 -6.56 27.19
C PRO A 58 22.12 -7.06 28.61
N THR A 59 22.05 -6.22 29.65
CA THR A 59 21.98 -6.74 31.04
C THR A 59 20.56 -6.95 31.61
N ASP A 60 19.49 -6.38 31.03
CA ASP A 60 18.10 -6.68 31.42
C ASP A 60 17.06 -6.36 30.33
N LEU A 61 16.77 -7.32 29.45
CA LEU A 61 15.74 -7.19 28.41
C LEU A 61 14.34 -7.00 28.97
N LEU A 62 14.04 -7.53 30.17
CA LEU A 62 12.73 -7.41 30.79
C LEU A 62 12.50 -5.97 31.26
N ALA A 63 13.49 -5.38 31.93
CA ALA A 63 13.44 -3.97 32.33
C ALA A 63 13.39 -3.04 31.11
N LEU A 64 14.24 -3.25 30.10
CA LEU A 64 14.25 -2.46 28.87
C LEU A 64 12.89 -2.55 28.15
N GLY A 65 12.37 -3.77 27.99
CA GLY A 65 11.06 -4.01 27.41
C GLY A 65 9.92 -3.34 28.17
N GLY A 66 9.95 -3.42 29.50
CA GLY A 66 9.00 -2.73 30.37
C GLY A 66 9.01 -1.22 30.15
N LEU A 67 10.19 -0.60 30.08
CA LEU A 67 10.34 0.83 29.80
C LEU A 67 9.76 1.21 28.44
N LEU A 68 10.02 0.43 27.39
CA LEU A 68 9.47 0.69 26.05
C LEU A 68 7.94 0.56 26.02
N LEU A 69 7.39 -0.44 26.72
CA LEU A 69 5.94 -0.62 26.81
C LEU A 69 5.26 0.51 27.59
N ASP A 70 5.90 1.02 28.65
CA ASP A 70 5.38 2.15 29.42
C ASP A 70 5.45 3.46 28.60
N GLN A 71 6.54 3.69 27.87
CA GLN A 71 6.66 4.81 26.93
C GLN A 71 5.59 4.72 25.82
N ALA A 72 5.41 3.53 25.23
CA ALA A 72 4.38 3.30 24.23
C ALA A 72 2.99 3.60 24.78
N ARG A 73 2.66 3.11 25.99
CA ARG A 73 1.38 3.38 26.64
C ARG A 73 1.13 4.86 26.88
N GLN A 74 2.16 5.61 27.32
CA GLN A 74 2.06 7.06 27.53
C GLN A 74 1.83 7.83 26.22
N ALA A 75 2.35 7.32 25.10
CA ALA A 75 2.19 7.89 23.77
C ALA A 75 0.95 7.35 23.00
N GLY A 76 0.12 6.51 23.61
CA GLY A 76 -1.04 5.89 22.94
C GLY A 76 -0.66 4.86 21.87
N ILE A 77 0.56 4.31 21.94
CA ILE A 77 1.08 3.30 21.02
C ILE A 77 0.75 1.91 21.59
N THR A 78 0.15 1.07 20.74
CA THR A 78 -0.15 -0.33 21.03
C THR A 78 0.95 -1.24 20.46
N GLN A 79 1.35 -2.25 21.23
CA GLN A 79 2.20 -3.34 20.74
C GLN A 79 1.32 -4.50 20.28
N LEU A 80 1.51 -4.95 19.04
CA LEU A 80 1.00 -6.20 18.52
C LEU A 80 2.15 -7.21 18.42
N VAL A 81 1.92 -8.45 18.87
CA VAL A 81 2.84 -9.58 18.71
C VAL A 81 2.19 -10.69 17.86
N PRO A 82 2.97 -11.58 17.23
CA PRO A 82 2.39 -12.74 16.53
C PRO A 82 1.41 -13.52 17.39
N GLY A 83 0.22 -13.76 16.86
CA GLY A 83 -0.88 -14.42 17.57
C GLY A 83 -1.92 -13.47 18.15
N ASP A 84 -1.62 -12.17 18.24
CA ASP A 84 -2.66 -11.17 18.57
C ASP A 84 -3.71 -11.11 17.45
N PRO A 85 -5.01 -10.87 17.77
CA PRO A 85 -6.07 -10.83 16.76
C PRO A 85 -5.83 -9.82 15.62
N GLY A 86 -5.19 -8.69 15.93
CA GLY A 86 -4.83 -7.67 14.95
C GLY A 86 -3.52 -7.92 14.20
N TRP A 87 -2.79 -9.01 14.49
CA TRP A 87 -1.51 -9.30 13.83
C TRP A 87 -1.72 -9.70 12.37
N PRO A 88 -0.99 -9.09 11.39
CA PRO A 88 -1.16 -9.42 9.98
C PRO A 88 -0.78 -10.86 9.67
N ALA A 89 -1.43 -11.46 8.67
CA ALA A 89 -1.17 -12.85 8.26
C ALA A 89 0.29 -13.11 7.80
N GLY A 90 1.00 -12.07 7.36
CA GLY A 90 2.43 -12.11 7.09
C GLY A 90 3.00 -10.70 7.05
N THR A 91 4.25 -10.56 7.47
CA THR A 91 4.95 -9.26 7.46
C THR A 91 5.99 -9.17 6.36
N GLY A 92 6.40 -10.31 5.79
CA GLY A 92 7.52 -10.41 4.86
C GLY A 92 8.89 -10.16 5.51
N CYS A 93 8.89 -9.59 6.71
CA CYS A 93 10.01 -9.41 7.63
C CYS A 93 10.08 -10.56 8.65
N ASP A 94 9.43 -11.69 8.35
CA ASP A 94 9.23 -12.72 9.34
C ASP A 94 10.53 -13.48 9.67
N PRO A 95 10.78 -13.71 10.96
CA PRO A 95 9.88 -13.37 12.06
C PRO A 95 10.17 -11.95 12.60
N LEU A 96 9.11 -11.17 12.73
CA LEU A 96 9.15 -9.83 13.32
C LEU A 96 8.82 -9.91 14.83
N PRO A 97 9.62 -9.31 15.74
CA PRO A 97 9.34 -9.36 17.18
C PRO A 97 7.97 -8.78 17.52
N CYS A 98 7.67 -7.56 17.07
CA CYS A 98 6.36 -6.96 17.26
C CYS A 98 6.13 -5.86 16.21
N LEU A 99 4.88 -5.44 16.10
CA LEU A 99 4.47 -4.22 15.41
C LEU A 99 3.99 -3.22 16.44
N TRP A 100 4.49 -2.01 16.33
CA TRP A 100 4.00 -0.86 17.08
C TRP A 100 2.93 -0.18 16.24
N VAL A 101 1.82 0.24 16.86
CA VAL A 101 0.64 0.77 16.17
C VAL A 101 0.10 1.98 16.91
N ILE A 102 -0.19 3.06 16.19
CA ILE A 102 -1.10 4.12 16.64
C ILE A 102 -2.34 4.08 15.74
N GLY A 103 -3.52 4.16 16.36
CA GLY A 103 -4.81 4.09 15.68
C GLY A 103 -5.46 2.73 15.82
N ASP A 104 -6.09 2.25 14.75
CA ASP A 104 -6.78 0.97 14.71
C ASP A 104 -5.79 -0.20 14.85
N ALA A 105 -5.91 -0.92 15.97
CA ALA A 105 -5.08 -2.08 16.28
C ALA A 105 -5.51 -3.35 15.52
N ASP A 106 -6.65 -3.36 14.82
CA ASP A 106 -7.04 -4.45 13.90
C ASP A 106 -6.31 -4.31 12.55
N VAL A 107 -4.96 -4.35 12.60
CA VAL A 107 -4.11 -4.24 11.42
C VAL A 107 -4.39 -5.37 10.42
N ALA A 108 -4.65 -6.59 10.91
CA ALA A 108 -5.10 -7.71 10.10
C ALA A 108 -6.39 -7.39 9.32
N GLY A 109 -7.37 -6.79 10.00
CA GLY A 109 -8.64 -6.39 9.40
C GLY A 109 -8.49 -5.29 8.35
N LEU A 110 -7.62 -4.30 8.60
CA LEU A 110 -7.28 -3.26 7.63
C LEU A 110 -6.60 -3.83 6.38
N LEU A 111 -5.80 -4.88 6.54
CA LEU A 111 -5.00 -5.47 5.46
C LEU A 111 -5.73 -6.53 4.61
N ARG A 112 -6.93 -6.96 5.02
CA ARG A 112 -7.73 -7.98 4.31
C ARG A 112 -7.94 -7.65 2.83
N GLU A 113 -8.26 -6.39 2.55
CA GLU A 113 -8.41 -5.81 1.22
C GLU A 113 -7.56 -4.56 1.11
N ALA A 114 -6.24 -4.72 1.22
CA ALA A 114 -5.30 -3.60 1.12
C ALA A 114 -4.42 -3.68 -0.12
N ILE A 115 -4.09 -2.50 -0.64
CA ILE A 115 -3.15 -2.28 -1.75
C ILE A 115 -2.12 -1.23 -1.31
N THR A 116 -0.85 -1.55 -1.50
CA THR A 116 0.24 -0.58 -1.32
C THR A 116 0.31 0.32 -2.54
N VAL A 117 0.31 1.64 -2.34
CA VAL A 117 0.60 2.64 -3.40
C VAL A 117 1.81 3.44 -2.96
N THR A 118 2.91 3.34 -3.72
CA THR A 118 4.17 3.99 -3.38
C THR A 118 4.92 4.52 -4.61
N GLY A 119 5.92 5.36 -4.39
CA GLY A 119 6.75 5.91 -5.44
C GLY A 119 7.74 6.93 -4.91
N THR A 120 8.13 7.87 -5.79
CA THR A 120 9.13 8.88 -5.44
C THR A 120 8.62 9.87 -4.40
N PRO A 121 9.47 10.23 -3.40
CA PRO A 121 9.15 11.27 -2.42
C PRO A 121 9.13 12.69 -3.00
N GLY A 122 9.81 12.92 -4.13
CA GLY A 122 9.87 14.22 -4.80
C GLY A 122 8.67 14.49 -5.71
N GLY A 123 8.14 13.42 -6.34
CA GLY A 123 6.92 13.37 -7.16
C GLY A 123 6.81 14.45 -8.24
N THR A 124 6.80 14.06 -9.52
CA THR A 124 6.42 15.00 -10.57
C THR A 124 4.94 15.40 -10.41
N ALA A 125 4.49 16.47 -11.09
CA ALA A 125 3.06 16.78 -11.12
C ALA A 125 2.23 15.60 -11.64
N TYR A 126 2.77 14.88 -12.63
CA TYR A 126 2.19 13.64 -13.16
C TYR A 126 2.09 12.57 -12.07
N GLY A 127 3.18 12.25 -11.36
CA GLY A 127 3.16 11.20 -10.33
C GLY A 127 2.20 11.51 -9.19
N LYS A 128 2.11 12.78 -8.76
CA LYS A 128 1.15 13.23 -7.75
C LYS A 128 -0.30 13.05 -8.21
N GLN A 129 -0.60 13.44 -9.45
CA GLN A 129 -1.93 13.28 -10.03
C GLN A 129 -2.31 11.80 -10.19
N ALA A 130 -1.38 10.98 -10.72
CA ALA A 130 -1.58 9.55 -10.90
C ALA A 130 -1.82 8.83 -9.55
N ALA A 131 -1.01 9.14 -8.54
CA ALA A 131 -1.17 8.59 -7.19
C ALA A 131 -2.52 8.98 -6.57
N THR A 132 -2.91 10.26 -6.70
CA THR A 132 -4.18 10.78 -6.19
C THR A 132 -5.36 10.08 -6.84
N GLY A 133 -5.42 10.04 -8.17
CA GLY A 133 -6.53 9.44 -8.91
C GLY A 133 -6.64 7.93 -8.65
N LEU A 134 -5.52 7.22 -8.67
CA LEU A 134 -5.48 5.79 -8.44
C LEU A 134 -5.94 5.44 -7.02
N ALA A 135 -5.38 6.10 -6.00
CA ALA A 135 -5.69 5.81 -4.60
C ALA A 135 -7.13 6.19 -4.23
N TYR A 136 -7.65 7.32 -4.73
CA TYR A 136 -9.06 7.69 -4.55
C TYR A 136 -10.00 6.62 -5.13
N ALA A 137 -9.71 6.16 -6.36
CA ALA A 137 -10.52 5.15 -7.02
C ALA A 137 -10.45 3.80 -6.30
N LEU A 138 -9.24 3.33 -5.94
CA LEU A 138 -9.06 2.09 -5.15
C LEU A 138 -9.85 2.14 -3.84
N ALA A 139 -9.77 3.26 -3.12
CA ALA A 139 -10.54 3.47 -1.89
C ALA A 139 -12.06 3.44 -2.15
N THR A 140 -12.53 4.06 -3.23
CA THR A 140 -13.95 4.02 -3.62
C THR A 140 -14.42 2.58 -3.94
N TYR A 141 -13.54 1.73 -4.47
CA TYR A 141 -13.79 0.30 -4.67
C TYR A 141 -13.68 -0.54 -3.39
N GLY A 142 -13.51 0.08 -2.22
CA GLY A 142 -13.47 -0.60 -0.93
C GLY A 142 -12.08 -0.97 -0.44
N TRP A 143 -11.02 -0.71 -1.19
CA TRP A 143 -9.67 -1.08 -0.79
C TRP A 143 -9.08 -0.13 0.26
N THR A 144 -8.45 -0.67 1.28
CA THR A 144 -7.56 0.08 2.16
C THR A 144 -6.30 0.44 1.37
N VAL A 145 -5.93 1.73 1.37
CA VAL A 145 -4.66 2.16 0.76
C VAL A 145 -3.57 2.16 1.83
N THR A 146 -2.43 1.55 1.49
CA THR A 146 -1.25 1.48 2.33
C THR A 146 -0.08 2.24 1.69
N ALA A 147 0.71 3.00 2.46
CA ALA A 147 1.87 3.75 1.95
C ALA A 147 3.02 3.90 2.96
N GLY A 148 4.21 4.30 2.52
CA GLY A 148 5.46 4.38 3.30
C GLY A 148 5.73 5.72 3.99
N ALA A 149 4.70 6.53 4.25
CA ALA A 149 4.81 7.81 4.97
C ALA A 149 5.96 8.71 4.47
N ALA A 150 6.07 8.85 3.15
CA ALA A 150 6.95 9.81 2.51
C ALA A 150 6.16 10.97 1.89
N THR A 151 6.83 12.09 1.60
CA THR A 151 6.23 13.16 0.77
C THR A 151 5.94 12.64 -0.65
N GLY A 152 5.35 13.46 -1.50
CA GLY A 152 5.14 13.07 -2.90
C GLY A 152 4.09 11.95 -3.02
N THR A 153 4.43 10.86 -3.71
CA THR A 153 3.50 9.78 -4.08
C THR A 153 2.72 9.25 -2.88
N ASP A 154 3.42 8.85 -1.83
CA ASP A 154 2.85 8.24 -0.63
C ASP A 154 1.83 9.18 0.06
N ALA A 155 2.22 10.43 0.28
CA ALA A 155 1.34 11.43 0.89
C ALA A 155 0.09 11.71 0.03
N HIS A 156 0.22 11.79 -1.30
CA HIS A 156 -0.92 12.04 -2.18
C HIS A 156 -1.86 10.84 -2.24
N ALA A 157 -1.32 9.62 -2.26
CA ALA A 157 -2.13 8.39 -2.20
C ALA A 157 -2.92 8.31 -0.88
N ALA A 158 -2.25 8.56 0.25
CA ALA A 158 -2.89 8.55 1.57
C ALA A 158 -3.98 9.62 1.68
N LEU A 159 -3.69 10.88 1.32
CA LEU A 159 -4.68 11.97 1.34
C LEU A 159 -5.89 11.68 0.46
N ALA A 160 -5.67 11.13 -0.73
CA ALA A 160 -6.74 10.80 -1.66
C ALA A 160 -7.65 9.67 -1.15
N ALA A 161 -7.08 8.62 -0.58
CA ALA A 161 -7.83 7.53 0.02
C ALA A 161 -8.63 7.98 1.26
N ARG A 162 -8.04 8.86 2.08
CA ARG A 162 -8.72 9.52 3.21
C ARG A 162 -9.90 10.37 2.73
N ALA A 163 -9.72 11.16 1.66
CA ALA A 163 -10.78 11.96 1.08
C ALA A 163 -11.96 11.12 0.54
N ALA A 164 -11.71 9.87 0.11
CA ALA A 164 -12.75 8.91 -0.25
C ALA A 164 -13.46 8.27 0.97
N GLY A 165 -13.10 8.65 2.20
CA GLY A 165 -13.75 8.19 3.43
C GLY A 165 -13.32 6.78 3.88
N ARG A 166 -12.20 6.25 3.37
CA ARG A 166 -11.70 4.93 3.76
C ARG A 166 -10.56 5.01 4.79
N PRO A 167 -10.35 3.93 5.56
CA PRO A 167 -9.15 3.77 6.35
C PRO A 167 -7.90 3.77 5.47
N VAL A 168 -6.80 4.28 6.02
CA VAL A 168 -5.46 4.25 5.42
C VAL A 168 -4.51 3.63 6.42
N LEU A 169 -3.52 2.88 5.92
CA LEU A 169 -2.44 2.37 6.73
C LEU A 169 -1.12 2.98 6.29
N LEU A 170 -0.40 3.63 7.20
CA LEU A 170 0.94 4.14 6.94
C LEU A 170 1.99 3.29 7.66
N VAL A 171 3.00 2.85 6.92
CA VAL A 171 4.17 2.18 7.50
C VAL A 171 5.27 3.22 7.65
N VAL A 172 5.94 3.32 8.79
CA VAL A 172 7.08 4.23 9.03
C VAL A 172 8.38 3.49 9.35
N ALA A 173 9.53 4.16 9.24
CA ALA A 173 10.87 3.64 9.56
C ALA A 173 11.49 4.18 10.87
N ASN A 174 10.66 4.74 11.75
CA ASN A 174 11.04 5.28 13.06
C ASN A 174 10.04 4.85 14.13
N GLY A 175 10.35 5.13 15.39
CA GLY A 175 9.36 5.07 16.48
C GLY A 175 8.17 5.98 16.20
N LEU A 176 6.98 5.53 16.62
CA LEU A 176 5.71 6.22 16.37
C LEU A 176 5.50 7.47 17.23
N ASP A 177 6.38 7.72 18.19
CA ASP A 177 6.48 8.95 18.98
C ASP A 177 7.16 10.11 18.22
N GLN A 178 7.67 9.84 17.01
CA GLN A 178 8.35 10.82 16.16
C GLN A 178 7.57 11.04 14.85
N SER A 179 7.18 12.28 14.57
CA SER A 179 6.64 12.64 13.26
C SER A 179 7.78 12.86 12.27
N TYR A 180 7.88 12.00 11.25
CA TYR A 180 8.86 12.15 10.18
C TYR A 180 8.29 11.74 8.81
N PRO A 181 8.56 12.51 7.75
CA PRO A 181 9.16 13.85 7.81
C PRO A 181 8.17 14.84 8.44
N ALA A 182 8.66 15.96 8.99
CA ALA A 182 7.84 16.87 9.82
C ALA A 182 6.62 17.43 9.06
N GLU A 183 6.73 17.53 7.74
CA GLU A 183 5.69 17.93 6.80
C GLU A 183 4.47 17.01 6.83
N LEU A 184 4.63 15.75 7.25
CA LEU A 184 3.54 14.78 7.33
C LEU A 184 2.87 14.72 8.71
N THR A 185 3.25 15.57 9.68
CA THR A 185 2.69 15.53 11.04
C THR A 185 1.15 15.51 11.05
N GLY A 186 0.52 16.38 10.26
CA GLY A 186 -0.95 16.43 10.16
C GLY A 186 -1.56 15.19 9.50
N LEU A 187 -0.89 14.65 8.47
CA LEU A 187 -1.35 13.43 7.79
C LEU A 187 -1.23 12.20 8.69
N LEU A 188 -0.11 12.06 9.41
CA LEU A 188 0.09 10.96 10.35
C LEU A 188 -0.97 10.99 11.46
N ALA A 189 -1.30 12.17 11.97
CA ALA A 189 -2.37 12.33 12.96
C ALA A 189 -3.76 11.96 12.40
N ASP A 190 -4.12 12.45 11.19
CA ASP A 190 -5.40 12.11 10.55
C ASP A 190 -5.53 10.60 10.28
N VAL A 191 -4.46 9.96 9.80
CA VAL A 191 -4.44 8.51 9.57
C VAL A 191 -4.52 7.73 10.87
N ALA A 192 -3.82 8.16 11.92
CA ALA A 192 -3.92 7.55 13.25
C ALA A 192 -5.35 7.61 13.82
N GLU A 193 -6.14 8.63 13.51
CA GLU A 193 -7.53 8.75 13.98
C GLU A 193 -8.50 7.83 13.21
N HIS A 194 -8.22 7.53 11.94
CA HIS A 194 -9.19 6.88 11.04
C HIS A 194 -8.68 5.61 10.36
N GLY A 195 -7.53 5.11 10.79
CA GLY A 195 -6.81 3.99 10.22
C GLY A 195 -5.66 3.63 11.15
N ALA A 196 -4.49 3.31 10.62
CA ALA A 196 -3.35 2.94 11.44
C ALA A 196 -2.02 3.51 10.92
N VAL A 197 -1.15 3.92 11.84
CA VAL A 197 0.27 4.14 11.56
C VAL A 197 1.05 3.04 12.28
N VAL A 198 1.84 2.27 11.53
CA VAL A 198 2.56 1.10 12.03
C VAL A 198 4.07 1.24 11.87
N SER A 199 4.81 0.65 12.79
CA SER A 199 6.27 0.58 12.76
C SER A 199 6.78 -0.75 13.27
N ALA A 200 7.87 -1.23 12.68
CA ALA A 200 8.66 -2.33 13.24
C ALA A 200 9.52 -1.89 14.44
N PHE A 201 9.58 -0.59 14.73
CA PHE A 201 10.53 0.00 15.67
C PHE A 201 9.82 0.62 16.88
N PRO A 202 10.39 0.44 18.08
CA PRO A 202 9.79 0.95 19.31
C PRO A 202 9.88 2.48 19.40
N PRO A 203 9.18 3.09 20.37
CA PRO A 203 9.33 4.51 20.68
C PRO A 203 10.80 4.92 20.85
N GLY A 204 11.15 6.13 20.44
CA GLY A 204 12.49 6.68 20.54
C GLY A 204 13.46 6.25 19.43
N CYS A 205 13.11 5.26 18.58
CA CYS A 205 13.99 4.83 17.49
C CYS A 205 14.06 5.86 16.35
N PRO A 206 15.23 6.46 16.05
CA PRO A 206 15.37 7.37 14.93
C PRO A 206 15.36 6.60 13.61
N ARG A 207 15.12 7.31 12.51
CA ARG A 207 15.28 6.73 11.16
C ARG A 207 16.74 6.41 10.85
N SER A 208 16.94 5.33 10.10
CA SER A 208 18.24 4.94 9.56
C SER A 208 18.08 4.20 8.23
N ARG A 209 19.18 4.00 7.48
CA ARG A 209 19.16 3.26 6.21
C ARG A 209 18.67 1.82 6.37
N ALA A 210 19.12 1.11 7.41
CA ALA A 210 18.67 -0.26 7.65
C ALA A 210 17.18 -0.31 8.04
N ARG A 211 16.73 0.61 8.90
CA ARG A 211 15.31 0.70 9.31
C ARG A 211 14.39 1.04 8.15
N TRP A 212 14.86 1.88 7.22
CA TRP A 212 14.17 2.14 5.96
C TRP A 212 13.96 0.89 5.13
N ALA A 213 14.96 0.03 4.99
CA ALA A 213 14.79 -1.17 4.21
C ALA A 213 13.82 -2.17 4.83
N VAL A 214 13.78 -2.27 6.16
CA VAL A 214 12.75 -3.05 6.87
C VAL A 214 11.35 -2.47 6.57
N GLN A 215 11.20 -1.15 6.60
CA GLN A 215 9.95 -0.48 6.25
C GLN A 215 9.52 -0.82 4.83
N GLU A 216 10.42 -0.74 3.84
CA GLU A 216 10.10 -1.07 2.44
C GLU A 216 9.73 -2.56 2.28
N ARG A 217 10.43 -3.44 2.99
CA ARG A 217 10.14 -4.88 2.97
C ARG A 217 8.78 -5.18 3.58
N LEU A 218 8.45 -4.56 4.71
CA LEU A 218 7.14 -4.66 5.34
C LEU A 218 6.05 -4.13 4.41
N LEU A 219 6.23 -2.92 3.88
CA LEU A 219 5.29 -2.24 3.00
C LEU A 219 4.96 -3.03 1.72
N GLY A 220 5.95 -3.69 1.11
CA GLY A 220 5.75 -4.51 -0.08
C GLY A 220 5.06 -5.85 0.18
N SER A 221 5.10 -6.35 1.41
CA SER A 221 4.72 -7.74 1.73
C SER A 221 3.33 -7.89 2.37
N ILE A 222 2.84 -6.83 3.02
CA ILE A 222 1.63 -6.87 3.86
C ILE A 222 0.30 -6.72 3.10
N THR A 223 0.34 -6.34 1.82
CA THR A 223 -0.84 -6.08 0.98
C THR A 223 -0.99 -7.10 -0.15
N ARG A 224 -2.16 -7.11 -0.81
CA ARG A 224 -2.43 -8.05 -1.93
C ARG A 224 -1.65 -7.66 -3.20
N ALA A 225 -1.41 -6.36 -3.40
CA ALA A 225 -0.59 -5.84 -4.48
C ALA A 225 0.15 -4.57 -4.06
N THR A 226 1.30 -4.33 -4.69
CA THR A 226 2.06 -3.08 -4.60
C THR A 226 2.06 -2.37 -5.95
N VAL A 227 1.57 -1.12 -5.98
CA VAL A 227 1.60 -0.25 -7.15
C VAL A 227 2.71 0.78 -7.01
N VAL A 228 3.66 0.75 -7.95
CA VAL A 228 4.73 1.75 -8.06
C VAL A 228 4.32 2.82 -9.08
N VAL A 229 4.08 4.05 -8.62
CA VAL A 229 3.57 5.14 -9.48
C VAL A 229 4.69 5.85 -10.26
N GLU A 230 5.75 6.22 -9.57
CA GLU A 230 6.96 6.81 -10.18
C GLU A 230 8.19 6.34 -9.40
N ALA A 231 9.19 5.84 -10.11
CA ALA A 231 10.46 5.41 -9.57
C ALA A 231 11.59 5.67 -10.57
N MET A 232 12.68 6.29 -10.11
CA MET A 232 13.97 6.18 -10.80
C MET A 232 14.54 4.77 -10.64
N VAL A 233 15.51 4.39 -11.47
CA VAL A 233 16.24 3.10 -11.34
C VAL A 233 16.98 2.93 -10.01
N THR A 234 17.25 4.03 -9.30
CA THR A 234 17.84 4.04 -7.94
C THR A 234 16.81 4.28 -6.84
N SER A 235 15.51 4.31 -7.20
CA SER A 235 14.44 4.59 -6.24
C SER A 235 14.27 3.46 -5.26
N ARG A 236 14.00 3.82 -4.01
CA ARG A 236 13.71 2.86 -2.94
C ARG A 236 12.36 2.16 -3.12
N ALA A 237 11.43 2.75 -3.88
CA ALA A 237 10.18 2.09 -4.25
C ALA A 237 10.41 0.76 -5.01
N LEU A 238 11.60 0.58 -5.62
CA LEU A 238 11.99 -0.69 -6.24
C LEU A 238 12.30 -1.78 -5.20
N LEU A 239 12.75 -1.42 -3.99
CA LEU A 239 12.90 -2.36 -2.88
C LEU A 239 11.54 -2.86 -2.39
N THR A 240 10.53 -1.99 -2.37
CA THR A 240 9.14 -2.36 -2.06
C THR A 240 8.61 -3.36 -3.08
N ALA A 241 8.81 -3.09 -4.38
CA ALA A 241 8.44 -4.01 -5.47
C ALA A 241 9.20 -5.35 -5.39
N GLN A 242 10.49 -5.31 -5.05
CA GLN A 242 11.29 -6.51 -4.85
C GLN A 242 10.74 -7.35 -3.68
N ALA A 243 10.43 -6.73 -2.55
CA ALA A 243 9.87 -7.42 -1.39
C ALA A 243 8.49 -8.03 -1.69
N ALA A 244 7.64 -7.30 -2.42
CA ALA A 244 6.37 -7.82 -2.92
C ALA A 244 6.58 -9.08 -3.76
N THR A 245 7.50 -9.04 -4.72
CA THR A 245 7.84 -10.19 -5.57
C THR A 245 8.35 -11.38 -4.74
N GLN A 246 9.26 -11.14 -3.80
CA GLN A 246 9.85 -12.17 -2.94
C GLN A 246 8.83 -12.84 -2.02
N THR A 247 7.74 -12.15 -1.68
CA THR A 247 6.65 -12.66 -0.84
C THR A 247 5.45 -13.12 -1.65
N GLY A 248 5.60 -13.25 -2.97
CA GLY A 248 4.53 -13.72 -3.87
C GLY A 248 3.37 -12.75 -4.01
N ARG A 249 3.57 -11.47 -3.71
CA ARG A 249 2.59 -10.41 -3.93
C ARG A 249 2.71 -9.86 -5.34
N ILE A 250 1.58 -9.36 -5.85
CA ILE A 250 1.52 -8.77 -7.17
C ILE A 250 2.22 -7.42 -7.17
N VAL A 251 3.01 -7.17 -8.19
CA VAL A 251 3.59 -5.85 -8.44
C VAL A 251 2.93 -5.25 -9.67
N CYS A 252 2.52 -4.00 -9.53
CA CYS A 252 2.00 -3.17 -10.60
C CYS A 252 2.87 -1.93 -10.74
N ALA A 253 2.94 -1.38 -11.95
CA ALA A 253 3.67 -0.16 -12.21
C ALA A 253 2.86 0.75 -13.14
N VAL A 254 2.82 2.03 -12.80
CA VAL A 254 2.18 3.06 -13.62
C VAL A 254 3.15 3.47 -14.74
N PRO A 255 2.73 3.47 -16.02
CA PRO A 255 3.58 3.94 -17.10
C PRO A 255 3.74 5.46 -17.00
N GLY A 256 4.91 5.99 -17.37
CA GLY A 256 5.13 7.44 -17.40
C GLY A 256 5.91 7.89 -18.64
N PRO A 257 6.14 9.21 -18.79
CA PRO A 257 6.85 9.76 -19.94
C PRO A 257 8.25 9.15 -20.09
N ILE A 258 8.59 8.66 -21.29
CA ILE A 258 9.93 8.09 -21.59
C ILE A 258 11.07 9.11 -21.45
N THR A 259 10.74 10.39 -21.46
CA THR A 259 11.69 11.50 -21.23
C THR A 259 11.90 11.82 -19.75
N SER A 260 11.15 11.20 -18.84
CA SER A 260 11.25 11.41 -17.40
C SER A 260 12.10 10.34 -16.74
N ALA A 261 13.20 10.74 -16.10
CA ALA A 261 14.01 9.83 -15.28
C ALA A 261 13.22 9.21 -14.12
N TRP A 262 12.15 9.88 -13.66
CA TRP A 262 11.25 9.38 -12.61
C TRP A 262 10.36 8.23 -13.04
N SER A 263 10.29 7.92 -14.34
CA SER A 263 9.53 6.79 -14.86
C SER A 263 10.41 5.58 -15.19
N ALA A 264 11.74 5.75 -15.21
CA ALA A 264 12.68 4.73 -15.70
C ALA A 264 12.64 3.43 -14.90
N GLY A 265 12.47 3.48 -13.58
CA GLY A 265 12.32 2.31 -12.73
C GLY A 265 10.99 1.58 -12.97
N CYS A 266 9.89 2.31 -13.17
CA CYS A 266 8.60 1.72 -13.57
C CYS A 266 8.72 1.03 -14.94
N HIS A 267 9.37 1.67 -15.91
CA HIS A 267 9.62 1.08 -17.23
C HIS A 267 10.44 -0.20 -17.13
N GLN A 268 11.48 -0.21 -16.29
CA GLN A 268 12.28 -1.41 -16.06
C GLN A 268 11.46 -2.55 -15.44
N LEU A 269 10.68 -2.26 -14.38
CA LEU A 269 9.82 -3.27 -13.76
C LEU A 269 8.84 -3.90 -14.77
N ILE A 270 8.28 -3.09 -15.68
CA ILE A 270 7.37 -3.56 -16.74
C ILE A 270 8.12 -4.37 -17.79
N ALA A 271 9.26 -3.87 -18.27
CA ALA A 271 10.07 -4.53 -19.30
C ALA A 271 10.61 -5.89 -18.84
N ASP A 272 11.01 -5.98 -17.57
CA ASP A 272 11.52 -7.20 -16.95
C ASP A 272 10.39 -8.21 -16.61
N GLY A 273 9.12 -7.85 -16.84
CA GLY A 273 7.96 -8.66 -16.48
C GLY A 273 7.72 -8.80 -14.98
N THR A 274 8.44 -8.02 -14.16
CA THR A 274 8.29 -8.01 -12.70
C THR A 274 6.98 -7.34 -12.29
N ALA A 275 6.56 -6.29 -13.02
CA ALA A 275 5.32 -5.58 -12.75
C ALA A 275 4.35 -5.62 -13.94
N ARG A 276 3.06 -5.74 -13.63
CA ARG A 276 1.98 -5.49 -14.59
C ARG A 276 1.81 -3.99 -14.79
N LEU A 277 1.75 -3.54 -16.04
CA LEU A 277 1.37 -2.16 -16.35
C LEU A 277 -0.07 -1.91 -15.91
N VAL A 278 -0.30 -0.84 -15.15
CA VAL A 278 -1.63 -0.39 -14.72
C VAL A 278 -1.80 1.10 -15.00
N ALA A 279 -2.97 1.51 -15.49
CA ALA A 279 -3.32 2.91 -15.68
C ALA A 279 -4.50 3.32 -14.79
N LEU A 280 -5.33 2.35 -14.38
CA LEU A 280 -6.55 2.55 -13.61
C LEU A 280 -6.60 1.61 -12.39
N ALA A 281 -7.45 1.95 -11.42
CA ALA A 281 -7.71 1.10 -10.25
C ALA A 281 -8.25 -0.28 -10.66
N ALA A 282 -9.08 -0.33 -11.71
CA ALA A 282 -9.61 -1.58 -12.25
C ALA A 282 -8.50 -2.52 -12.77
N ASP A 283 -7.40 -1.99 -13.31
CA ASP A 283 -6.28 -2.81 -13.77
C ASP A 283 -5.57 -3.50 -12.60
N VAL A 284 -5.45 -2.78 -11.47
CA VAL A 284 -4.87 -3.31 -10.22
C VAL A 284 -5.77 -4.39 -9.65
N ILE A 285 -7.08 -4.15 -9.60
CA ILE A 285 -8.07 -5.13 -9.13
C ILE A 285 -8.04 -6.38 -10.01
N ALA A 286 -8.03 -6.22 -11.34
CA ALA A 286 -7.94 -7.32 -12.30
C ALA A 286 -6.56 -8.02 -12.31
N ALA A 287 -5.54 -7.43 -11.69
CA ALA A 287 -4.27 -8.11 -11.44
C ALA A 287 -4.36 -9.04 -10.23
N ILE A 288 -5.14 -8.64 -9.22
CA ILE A 288 -5.36 -9.39 -7.97
C ILE A 288 -6.37 -10.51 -8.15
N ASP A 289 -7.47 -10.21 -8.85
CA ASP A 289 -8.54 -11.15 -9.14
C ASP A 289 -8.85 -11.03 -10.64
N PRO A 290 -8.15 -11.79 -11.49
CA PRO A 290 -8.41 -11.73 -12.93
C PRO A 290 -9.85 -12.17 -13.18
N PRO A 291 -10.65 -11.39 -13.93
CA PRO A 291 -12.01 -11.79 -14.24
C PRO A 291 -11.96 -13.16 -14.90
N LEU A 292 -12.87 -14.05 -14.50
CA LEU A 292 -13.08 -15.33 -15.18
C LEU A 292 -13.23 -15.01 -16.67
N VAL A 293 -12.33 -15.53 -17.49
CA VAL A 293 -12.52 -15.51 -18.94
C VAL A 293 -13.81 -16.29 -19.15
N PRO A 294 -14.90 -15.68 -19.66
CA PRO A 294 -16.07 -16.45 -20.00
C PRO A 294 -15.61 -17.49 -21.01
N ASP A 295 -15.78 -18.78 -20.70
CA ASP A 295 -15.77 -19.79 -21.75
C ASP A 295 -16.75 -19.28 -22.79
N GLY A 296 -16.33 -19.18 -24.06
CA GLY A 296 -16.99 -18.40 -25.13
C GLY A 296 -18.44 -18.77 -25.47
N SER A 297 -19.12 -19.52 -24.62
CA SER A 297 -20.55 -19.77 -24.56
C SER A 297 -21.38 -18.68 -23.86
N GLU A 298 -20.81 -17.84 -22.98
CA GLU A 298 -21.60 -16.79 -22.30
C GLU A 298 -21.47 -15.42 -22.97
N GLN A 299 -22.59 -14.96 -23.53
CA GLN A 299 -22.73 -13.64 -24.14
C GLN A 299 -23.04 -12.60 -23.06
N SER A 300 -22.12 -11.69 -22.79
CA SER A 300 -22.42 -10.53 -21.95
C SER A 300 -23.22 -9.49 -22.75
N LEU A 301 -24.30 -8.99 -22.15
CA LEU A 301 -25.16 -7.93 -22.69
C LEU A 301 -24.74 -6.60 -22.08
N PHE A 302 -24.36 -5.63 -22.91
CA PHE A 302 -24.09 -4.26 -22.48
C PHE A 302 -25.32 -3.39 -22.77
N GLN A 303 -25.90 -2.77 -21.74
CA GLN A 303 -27.01 -1.82 -21.86
C GLN A 303 -26.45 -0.39 -21.88
N ILE A 304 -26.88 0.44 -22.84
CA ILE A 304 -26.45 1.84 -22.97
C ILE A 304 -27.69 2.73 -22.87
N THR A 305 -27.72 3.67 -21.91
CA THR A 305 -28.95 4.43 -21.56
C THR A 305 -28.93 5.93 -21.90
N GLY A 306 -27.87 6.46 -22.52
CA GLY A 306 -27.87 7.85 -23.01
C GLY A 306 -26.49 8.34 -23.42
N THR A 307 -26.40 9.59 -23.86
CA THR A 307 -25.13 10.29 -24.15
C THR A 307 -25.06 11.63 -23.42
N ALA A 308 -23.84 12.07 -23.08
CA ALA A 308 -23.54 13.42 -22.59
C ALA A 308 -22.47 14.08 -23.48
N SER A 309 -22.59 15.38 -23.75
CA SER A 309 -21.58 16.20 -24.43
C SER A 309 -21.22 17.44 -23.62
N TRP A 310 -19.97 17.86 -23.71
CA TRP A 310 -19.48 19.12 -23.12
C TRP A 310 -19.44 20.20 -24.21
N ASP A 311 -20.43 21.09 -24.19
CA ASP A 311 -20.59 22.19 -25.15
C ASP A 311 -20.73 23.52 -24.40
N ASP A 312 -19.98 24.55 -24.81
CA ASP A 312 -20.06 25.91 -24.25
C ASP A 312 -19.91 25.99 -22.71
N GLY A 313 -19.03 25.16 -22.14
CA GLY A 313 -18.73 25.15 -20.71
C GLY A 313 -19.83 24.54 -19.83
N ARG A 314 -20.72 23.72 -20.41
CA ARG A 314 -21.81 23.04 -19.69
C ARG A 314 -22.01 21.63 -20.24
N TRP A 315 -22.41 20.70 -19.38
CA TRP A 315 -22.87 19.37 -19.79
C TRP A 315 -24.26 19.44 -20.43
N ARG A 316 -24.41 18.83 -21.60
CA ARG A 316 -25.70 18.57 -22.25
C ARG A 316 -25.92 17.06 -22.33
N THR A 317 -27.02 16.57 -21.77
CA THR A 317 -27.40 15.15 -21.86
C THR A 317 -28.48 14.97 -22.93
N ARG A 318 -28.35 13.93 -23.75
CA ARG A 318 -29.40 13.50 -24.68
C ARG A 318 -29.74 12.04 -24.39
N HIS A 319 -30.99 11.81 -23.98
CA HIS A 319 -31.49 10.46 -23.76
C HIS A 319 -31.71 9.78 -25.12
N MET A 320 -31.16 8.59 -25.31
CA MET A 320 -31.34 7.77 -26.51
C MET A 320 -32.24 6.57 -26.18
N PRO A 321 -33.00 6.03 -27.14
CA PRO A 321 -33.68 4.76 -26.95
C PRO A 321 -32.64 3.65 -26.72
N GLU A 322 -32.92 2.78 -25.74
CA GLU A 322 -32.05 1.68 -25.34
C GLU A 322 -31.67 0.79 -26.55
N PHE A 323 -30.39 0.45 -26.68
CA PHE A 323 -29.96 -0.61 -27.58
C PHE A 323 -28.84 -1.45 -26.96
N LEU A 324 -28.78 -2.72 -27.37
CA LEU A 324 -27.89 -3.74 -26.81
C LEU A 324 -26.76 -4.04 -27.80
N VAL A 325 -25.51 -4.00 -27.33
CA VAL A 325 -24.35 -4.48 -28.10
C VAL A 325 -24.05 -5.91 -27.66
N ARG A 326 -24.13 -6.87 -28.59
CA ARG A 326 -23.72 -8.27 -28.37
C ARG A 326 -22.28 -8.47 -28.85
N ALA A 327 -21.35 -8.64 -27.93
CA ALA A 327 -19.97 -9.00 -28.22
C ALA A 327 -19.49 -10.08 -27.24
N ALA A 328 -18.63 -10.98 -27.71
CA ALA A 328 -18.09 -12.08 -26.92
C ALA A 328 -16.98 -11.63 -25.95
N SER A 329 -16.39 -10.45 -26.17
CA SER A 329 -15.38 -9.84 -25.30
C SER A 329 -15.20 -8.35 -25.59
N HIS A 330 -14.49 -7.62 -24.72
CA HIS A 330 -14.06 -6.24 -24.98
C HIS A 330 -13.24 -6.10 -26.28
N ARG A 331 -12.44 -7.11 -26.60
CA ARG A 331 -11.63 -7.15 -27.83
C ARG A 331 -12.49 -7.36 -29.07
N ASP A 332 -13.50 -8.21 -29.00
CA ASP A 332 -14.48 -8.42 -30.07
C ASP A 332 -15.34 -7.15 -30.31
N ALA A 333 -15.62 -6.37 -29.27
CA ALA A 333 -16.21 -5.04 -29.43
C ALA A 333 -15.27 -4.06 -30.16
N ALA A 334 -13.99 -4.02 -29.77
CA ALA A 334 -12.97 -3.18 -30.41
C ALA A 334 -12.72 -3.54 -31.88
N ASP A 335 -12.64 -4.84 -32.19
CA ASP A 335 -12.46 -5.34 -33.56
C ASP A 335 -13.68 -5.03 -34.46
N ARG A 336 -14.87 -4.82 -33.86
CA ARG A 336 -16.09 -4.34 -34.53
C ARG A 336 -16.19 -2.81 -34.61
N GLY A 337 -15.14 -2.11 -34.19
CA GLY A 337 -15.02 -0.65 -34.28
C GLY A 337 -15.61 0.11 -33.08
N PHE A 338 -15.71 -0.50 -31.90
CA PHE A 338 -16.17 0.13 -30.66
C PHE A 338 -15.02 0.31 -29.65
N GLU A 339 -14.58 1.54 -29.35
CA GLU A 339 -13.46 1.82 -28.44
C GLU A 339 -13.93 2.28 -27.05
N VAL A 340 -13.60 1.58 -25.97
CA VAL A 340 -14.09 1.90 -24.61
C VAL A 340 -13.17 2.90 -23.89
N ILE A 341 -13.66 4.08 -23.50
CA ILE A 341 -12.91 5.13 -22.79
C ILE A 341 -13.49 5.30 -21.37
N PHE A 342 -12.70 5.08 -20.32
CA PHE A 342 -13.17 5.22 -18.93
C PHE A 342 -12.96 6.65 -18.40
N ALA A 343 -14.02 7.26 -17.87
CA ALA A 343 -13.94 8.46 -17.03
C ALA A 343 -14.48 8.11 -15.64
N THR A 344 -13.88 8.62 -14.57
CA THR A 344 -14.37 8.37 -13.19
C THR A 344 -15.18 9.56 -12.69
N ASN A 345 -16.39 9.30 -12.20
CA ASN A 345 -17.23 10.27 -11.51
C ASN A 345 -17.16 10.04 -9.98
N PRO A 346 -16.77 11.03 -9.16
CA PRO A 346 -16.47 10.83 -7.74
C PRO A 346 -17.68 10.65 -6.80
N HIS A 347 -18.92 10.55 -7.30
CA HIS A 347 -20.12 10.63 -6.47
C HIS A 347 -21.15 9.50 -6.54
N ALA A 348 -20.86 8.35 -7.18
CA ALA A 348 -21.79 7.23 -7.15
C ALA A 348 -21.08 5.88 -6.97
N TYR A 349 -21.37 5.23 -5.85
CA TYR A 349 -21.10 3.81 -5.67
C TYR A 349 -21.92 3.03 -6.72
N ALA A 350 -21.23 2.25 -7.56
CA ALA A 350 -21.77 1.34 -8.58
C ALA A 350 -22.06 1.86 -10.01
N THR A 351 -21.51 3.01 -10.44
CA THR A 351 -21.58 3.42 -11.86
C THR A 351 -20.18 3.52 -12.48
N PHE A 352 -19.91 2.69 -13.51
CA PHE A 352 -18.79 2.90 -14.42
C PHE A 352 -19.27 3.83 -15.55
N ASP A 353 -18.65 5.00 -15.69
CA ASP A 353 -18.79 5.80 -16.90
C ASP A 353 -17.76 5.26 -17.92
N ALA A 354 -18.26 4.57 -18.93
CA ALA A 354 -17.47 3.99 -20.00
C ALA A 354 -18.02 4.54 -21.32
N GLY A 355 -17.27 5.41 -21.99
CA GLY A 355 -17.58 5.82 -23.34
C GLY A 355 -17.23 4.77 -24.37
N VAL A 356 -17.91 4.77 -25.51
CA VAL A 356 -17.66 3.91 -26.67
C VAL A 356 -17.49 4.78 -27.92
N VAL A 357 -16.36 4.74 -28.61
CA VAL A 357 -16.19 5.41 -29.91
C VAL A 357 -16.54 4.45 -31.03
N GLY A 358 -17.50 4.81 -31.89
CA GLY A 358 -17.92 4.01 -33.05
C GLY A 358 -17.58 4.70 -34.39
N PRO A 359 -17.76 4.03 -35.54
CA PRO A 359 -17.45 4.57 -36.87
C PRO A 359 -18.27 5.82 -37.29
N GLY A 360 -19.19 6.29 -36.45
CA GLY A 360 -19.96 7.52 -36.63
C GLY A 360 -19.67 8.64 -35.61
N GLY A 361 -18.70 8.47 -34.69
CA GLY A 361 -18.36 9.48 -33.65
C GLY A 361 -18.18 8.90 -32.24
N VAL A 362 -17.87 9.78 -31.28
CA VAL A 362 -17.67 9.48 -29.84
C VAL A 362 -19.04 9.37 -29.15
N TYR A 363 -19.27 8.28 -28.41
CA TYR A 363 -20.45 8.10 -27.56
C TYR A 363 -19.98 7.87 -26.11
N GLU A 364 -20.69 8.38 -25.11
CA GLU A 364 -20.38 8.13 -23.70
C GLU A 364 -21.54 7.35 -23.06
N ALA A 365 -21.31 6.15 -22.49
CA ALA A 365 -22.38 5.34 -21.89
C ALA A 365 -22.47 5.58 -20.38
N ILE A 366 -23.71 5.73 -19.90
CA ILE A 366 -24.06 5.76 -18.49
C ILE A 366 -24.71 4.40 -18.17
N GLN A 367 -24.16 3.71 -17.16
CA GLN A 367 -24.49 2.36 -16.66
C GLN A 367 -24.00 1.16 -17.48
N VAL A 368 -23.14 0.36 -16.84
CA VAL A 368 -22.95 -1.06 -17.15
C VAL A 368 -23.59 -1.85 -16.01
N THR A 369 -24.68 -2.57 -16.27
CA THR A 369 -25.23 -3.59 -15.38
C THR A 369 -24.83 -4.96 -15.90
N THR A 370 -24.05 -5.71 -15.12
CA THR A 370 -23.85 -7.14 -15.33
C THR A 370 -25.09 -7.87 -14.82
N GLY A 371 -25.83 -8.51 -15.73
CA GLY A 371 -26.90 -9.46 -15.41
C GLY A 371 -26.35 -10.88 -15.32
#